data_AF-A0A920YKV3-F1
#
_entry.id   AF-A0A920YKV3-F1
#
_cell.length_a   1.000
_cell.length_b   1.000
_cell.length_c   1.000
_cell.angle_alpha   90.00
_cell.angle_beta   90.00
_cell.angle_gamma   90.00
#
_symmetry.space_group_name_H-M   'P 1'
#
loop_
_entity.id
_entity.type
_entity.pdbx_description
1 polymer ?
#
loop_
_entity_poly.entity_id
_entity_poly.type
_entity_poly.pdbx_seq_one_letter_code
_entity_poly.pdbx_strand_id
1 'polypeptide(L)'
;MFALLSLICGISALSLGLAALFPPAVAAWPAWWGGAAVFFGLSAIAAGLTAAWRGLRRYLPPQRGGGLVSFLTEERQRRRGPRVVALGGGTGLSTLLRGLKEYTDNITAIVTVTDTGGSSGRLREELGVLPPGDIRSCLVALADTEPLMERLFQHRFTAGTGLAGHSFGNLFLVTMSEVVGDFELAIKETSRVLAVRGQVLPSTLTSTTLEAEYTDGSRARGETNIVRLGQTIRRLALDPPDAKPLPEALEALAQADLIVLGPGSLYTSVIPNLLVPDLAAAIRASRALKVYVTNVMTQPGETDGYTAADHVRALIEHAGPGIIEWVLVNSERAAPEVLARYREEGAQPVKIDRRALARLRVRSQEAPLLSQDSVARHDPDKLARALLGLLAEAR
;
A
#
# COMPACT_ATOMS: atom_id res chain seq x y z
N MET A 1 -1.82 15.79 37.45
CA MET A 1 -1.72 16.47 38.76
C MET A 1 -2.07 15.56 39.94
N PHE A 2 -3.28 14.98 40.01
CA PHE A 2 -3.69 14.08 41.10
C PHE A 2 -2.76 12.87 41.31
N ALA A 3 -2.36 12.17 40.23
CA ALA A 3 -1.49 11.00 40.32
C ALA A 3 -0.11 11.32 40.95
N LEU A 4 0.49 12.46 40.58
CA LEU A 4 1.79 12.90 41.06
C LEU A 4 1.74 13.25 42.55
N LEU A 5 0.70 13.99 42.97
CA LEU A 5 0.50 14.34 44.38
C LEU A 5 0.25 13.10 45.25
N SER A 6 -0.52 12.13 44.76
CA SER A 6 -0.78 10.87 45.46
C SER A 6 0.49 10.03 45.63
N LEU A 7 1.35 10.00 44.62
CA LEU A 7 2.65 9.32 44.68
C LEU A 7 3.60 9.99 45.68
N ILE A 8 3.72 11.33 45.64
CA ILE A 8 4.58 12.09 46.56
C ILE A 8 4.11 11.93 48.01
N CYS A 9 2.81 12.09 48.27
CA CYS A 9 2.24 11.87 49.60
C CYS A 9 2.44 10.42 50.08
N GLY A 10 2.25 9.45 49.19
CA GLY A 10 2.39 8.03 49.52
C GLY A 10 3.83 7.62 49.83
N ILE A 11 4.81 8.08 49.05
CA ILE A 11 6.25 7.85 49.29
C ILE A 11 6.68 8.52 50.60
N SER A 12 6.21 9.74 50.86
CA SER A 12 6.54 10.46 52.10
C SER A 12 5.97 9.75 53.33
N ALA A 13 4.70 9.34 53.29
CA ALA A 13 4.05 8.60 54.38
C ALA A 13 4.68 7.22 54.60
N LEU A 14 5.07 6.52 53.54
CA LEU A 14 5.77 5.24 53.61
C LEU A 14 7.16 5.40 54.26
N SER A 15 7.91 6.43 53.86
CA SER A 15 9.23 6.73 54.41
C SER A 15 9.15 7.10 55.90
N LEU A 16 8.19 7.93 56.30
CA LEU A 16 7.93 8.29 57.70
C LEU A 16 7.47 7.09 58.53
N GLY A 17 6.59 6.25 57.97
CA GLY A 17 6.11 5.02 58.61
C GLY A 17 7.22 4.00 58.84
N LEU A 18 8.10 3.79 57.85
CA LEU A 18 9.26 2.91 57.97
C LEU A 18 10.28 3.44 58.98
N ALA A 19 10.56 4.75 58.99
CA ALA A 19 11.47 5.36 59.97
C ALA A 19 10.94 5.23 61.41
N ALA A 20 9.62 5.26 61.61
CA ALA A 20 8.99 5.08 62.91
C ALA A 20 9.00 3.62 63.42
N LEU A 21 9.32 2.64 62.57
CA LEU A 21 9.43 1.23 62.96
C LEU A 21 10.82 0.84 63.51
N PHE A 22 11.83 1.71 63.40
CA PHE A 22 13.19 1.47 63.92
C PHE A 22 13.56 2.48 65.04
N PRO A 23 13.78 2.03 66.31
CA PRO A 23 14.23 2.90 67.40
C PRO A 23 15.63 3.49 67.15
N PRO A 24 15.97 4.72 67.63
CA PRO A 24 15.31 5.46 68.71
C PRO A 24 14.56 6.73 68.25
N ALA A 25 14.18 6.87 66.98
CA ALA A 25 13.81 8.17 66.42
C ALA A 25 12.44 8.77 66.86
N VAL A 26 11.52 8.00 67.47
CA VAL A 26 10.18 8.53 67.82
C VAL A 26 9.64 7.95 69.13
N ALA A 27 10.19 8.37 70.27
CA ALA A 27 9.78 7.88 71.60
C ALA A 27 8.37 8.33 72.07
N ALA A 28 7.64 9.14 71.27
CA ALA A 28 6.41 9.79 71.71
C ALA A 28 5.12 9.25 71.06
N TRP A 29 5.20 8.32 70.10
CA TRP A 29 4.04 7.91 69.29
C TRP A 29 3.61 6.47 69.53
N PRO A 30 2.29 6.16 69.46
CA PRO A 30 1.80 4.79 69.66
C PRO A 30 2.39 3.80 68.65
N ALA A 31 2.68 2.57 69.07
CA ALA A 31 3.30 1.54 68.22
C ALA A 31 2.51 1.21 66.93
N TRP A 32 1.18 1.42 66.92
CA TRP A 32 0.33 1.20 65.75
C TRP A 32 0.47 2.28 64.66
N TRP A 33 1.06 3.43 64.98
CA TRP A 33 1.09 4.60 64.11
C TRP A 33 2.02 4.39 62.91
N GLY A 34 3.18 3.75 63.11
CA GLY A 34 4.11 3.40 62.02
C GLY A 34 3.46 2.46 61.00
N GLY A 35 2.74 1.44 61.47
CA GLY A 35 2.00 0.51 60.61
C GLY A 35 0.87 1.19 59.82
N ALA A 36 0.13 2.11 60.45
CA ALA A 36 -0.92 2.88 59.79
C ALA A 36 -0.36 3.81 58.70
N ALA A 37 0.78 4.47 58.96
CA ALA A 37 1.46 5.33 57.99
C ALA A 37 2.00 4.55 56.78
N VAL A 38 2.56 3.35 57.00
CA VAL A 38 2.97 2.45 55.91
C VAL A 38 1.78 2.02 55.05
N PHE A 39 0.67 1.60 55.67
CA PHE A 39 -0.53 1.19 54.94
C PHE A 39 -1.14 2.33 54.13
N PHE A 40 -1.23 3.53 54.71
CA PHE A 40 -1.68 4.73 54.01
C PHE A 40 -0.73 5.09 52.86
N GLY A 41 0.58 5.02 53.09
CA GLY A 41 1.60 5.25 52.08
C GLY A 41 1.46 4.32 50.87
N LEU A 42 1.35 3.01 51.11
CA LEU A 42 1.14 2.01 50.07
C LEU A 42 -0.19 2.22 49.33
N SER A 43 -1.27 2.54 50.06
CA SER A 43 -2.58 2.80 49.47
C SER A 43 -2.58 4.05 48.58
N ALA A 44 -1.91 5.13 49.00
CA ALA A 44 -1.76 6.35 48.23
C ALA A 44 -0.85 6.16 47.00
N ILE A 45 0.20 5.34 47.10
CA ILE A 45 1.03 4.94 45.95
C ILE A 45 0.18 4.14 44.96
N ALA A 46 -0.59 3.16 45.42
CA ALA A 46 -1.48 2.37 44.55
C ALA A 46 -2.56 3.24 43.88
N ALA A 47 -3.16 4.18 44.61
CA ALA A 47 -4.10 5.16 44.06
C ALA A 47 -3.43 6.07 43.02
N GLY A 48 -2.20 6.52 43.27
CA GLY A 48 -1.40 7.31 42.34
C GLY A 48 -1.06 6.55 41.05
N LEU A 49 -0.60 5.30 41.18
CA LEU A 49 -0.30 4.41 40.06
C LEU A 49 -1.54 4.08 39.23
N THR A 50 -2.67 3.79 39.87
CA THR A 50 -3.93 3.51 39.14
C THR A 50 -4.50 4.76 38.46
N ALA A 51 -4.32 5.95 39.04
CA ALA A 51 -4.71 7.21 38.41
C ALA A 51 -3.79 7.56 37.22
N ALA A 52 -2.48 7.35 37.36
CA ALA A 52 -1.51 7.50 36.27
C ALA A 52 -1.82 6.54 35.12
N TRP A 53 -2.07 5.26 35.43
CA TRP A 53 -2.46 4.24 34.46
C TRP A 53 -3.76 4.59 33.73
N ARG A 54 -4.79 5.04 34.46
CA ARG A 54 -6.06 5.50 33.86
C ARG A 54 -5.86 6.73 32.96
N GLY A 55 -4.95 7.63 33.31
CA GLY A 55 -4.56 8.77 32.47
C GLY A 55 -3.84 8.32 31.21
N LEU A 56 -2.84 7.45 31.34
CA LEU A 56 -2.05 6.93 30.23
C LEU A 56 -2.90 6.11 29.24
N ARG A 57 -3.88 5.34 29.74
CA ARG A 57 -4.82 4.57 28.92
C ARG A 57 -5.61 5.45 27.93
N ARG A 58 -5.77 6.74 28.20
CA ARG A 58 -6.46 7.67 27.28
C ARG A 58 -5.61 8.06 26.06
N TYR A 59 -4.30 7.90 26.15
CA TYR A 59 -3.34 8.20 25.08
C TYR A 59 -2.85 6.94 24.35
N LEU A 60 -3.19 5.76 24.88
CA LEU A 60 -2.97 4.50 24.17
C LEU A 60 -4.08 4.32 23.14
N PRO A 61 -3.74 4.00 21.87
CA PRO A 61 -4.73 3.81 20.82
C PRO A 61 -5.75 2.71 21.19
N PRO A 62 -7.02 2.84 20.77
CA PRO A 62 -8.06 1.89 21.10
C PRO A 62 -7.70 0.51 20.53
N GLN A 63 -7.74 -0.49 21.41
CA GLN A 63 -7.23 -1.84 21.18
C GLN A 63 -7.97 -2.56 20.04
N ARG A 64 -7.23 -2.94 18.99
CA ARG A 64 -7.52 -4.15 18.23
C ARG A 64 -6.78 -5.32 18.91
N GLY A 65 -7.42 -5.95 19.88
CA GLY A 65 -7.16 -7.37 20.24
C GLY A 65 -5.93 -7.77 21.06
N GLY A 66 -4.99 -6.89 21.44
CA GLY A 66 -3.81 -7.32 22.21
C GLY A 66 -3.16 -6.23 23.08
N GLY A 67 -2.47 -6.65 24.15
CA GLY A 67 -1.79 -5.75 25.10
C GLY A 67 -0.58 -5.02 24.48
N LEU A 68 0.02 -4.06 25.20
CA LEU A 68 1.17 -3.27 24.73
C LEU A 68 2.33 -4.14 24.21
N VAL A 69 2.54 -5.32 24.82
CA VAL A 69 3.58 -6.27 24.41
C VAL A 69 3.29 -6.88 23.03
N SER A 70 2.04 -7.20 22.70
CA SER A 70 1.72 -7.76 21.38
C SER A 70 1.88 -6.70 20.29
N PHE A 71 1.47 -5.45 20.56
CA PHE A 71 1.71 -4.33 19.64
C PHE A 71 3.20 -4.14 19.33
N LEU A 72 4.05 -4.10 20.35
CA LEU A 72 5.51 -3.97 20.17
C LEU A 72 6.11 -5.19 19.46
N THR A 73 5.54 -6.37 19.64
CA THR A 73 5.98 -7.61 18.98
C THR A 73 5.59 -7.61 17.52
N GLU A 74 4.35 -7.24 17.19
CA GLU A 74 3.84 -7.10 15.81
C GLU A 74 4.59 -6.02 15.04
N GLU A 75 4.88 -4.87 15.65
CA GLU A 75 5.70 -3.82 15.05
C GLU A 75 7.12 -4.30 14.76
N ARG A 76 7.76 -5.01 15.71
CA ARG A 76 9.09 -5.61 15.49
C ARG A 76 9.08 -6.69 14.41
N GLN A 77 8.03 -7.50 14.33
CA GLN A 77 7.88 -8.53 13.30
C GLN A 77 7.74 -7.89 11.91
N ARG A 78 6.89 -6.88 11.75
CA ARG A 78 6.70 -6.16 10.49
C ARG A 78 7.97 -5.49 9.99
N ARG A 79 8.76 -4.86 10.87
CA ARG A 79 10.06 -4.28 10.51
C ARG A 79 11.09 -5.31 10.02
N ARG A 80 10.96 -6.56 10.47
CA ARG A 80 11.77 -7.70 10.01
C ARG A 80 11.09 -8.51 8.91
N GLY A 81 9.95 -8.03 8.40
CA GLY A 81 9.20 -8.66 7.33
C GLY A 81 9.96 -8.64 6.01
N PRO A 82 9.51 -9.42 5.01
CA PRO A 82 10.16 -9.51 3.72
C PRO A 82 10.14 -8.16 2.98
N ARG A 83 11.15 -7.96 2.13
CA ARG A 83 11.25 -6.79 1.24
C ARG A 83 10.40 -7.04 0.00
N VAL A 84 9.30 -6.30 -0.15
CA VAL A 84 8.34 -6.50 -1.23
C VAL A 84 8.34 -5.29 -2.14
N VAL A 85 8.58 -5.50 -3.43
CA VAL A 85 8.43 -4.47 -4.46
C VAL A 85 7.16 -4.76 -5.25
N ALA A 86 6.23 -3.82 -5.29
CA ALA A 86 4.97 -3.95 -6.04
C ALA A 86 4.94 -2.92 -7.18
N LEU A 87 4.68 -3.37 -8.40
CA LEU A 87 4.66 -2.54 -9.60
C LEU A 87 3.25 -2.47 -10.18
N GLY A 88 2.77 -1.28 -10.51
CA GLY A 88 1.47 -1.13 -11.16
C GLY A 88 0.93 0.30 -11.13
N GLY A 89 -0.38 0.39 -10.93
CA GLY A 89 -1.13 1.64 -10.87
C GLY A 89 -2.56 1.39 -10.37
N GLY A 90 -3.31 2.48 -10.26
CA GLY A 90 -4.73 2.49 -9.93
C GLY A 90 -5.11 1.83 -8.60
N THR A 91 -6.35 1.35 -8.59
CA THR A 91 -6.99 0.79 -7.39
C THR A 91 -6.49 -0.60 -7.04
N GLY A 92 -6.06 -1.40 -8.02
CA GLY A 92 -5.55 -2.76 -7.80
C GLY A 92 -4.27 -2.75 -6.96
N LEU A 93 -3.29 -1.92 -7.34
CA LEU A 93 -2.06 -1.75 -6.57
C LEU A 93 -2.37 -1.22 -5.17
N SER A 94 -3.25 -0.23 -5.05
CA SER A 94 -3.67 0.32 -3.74
C SER A 94 -4.30 -0.74 -2.83
N THR A 95 -5.10 -1.65 -3.37
CA THR A 95 -5.68 -2.80 -2.64
C THR A 95 -4.58 -3.75 -2.15
N LEU A 96 -3.61 -4.09 -3.00
CA LEU A 96 -2.48 -4.94 -2.62
C LEU A 96 -1.66 -4.31 -1.48
N LEU A 97 -1.33 -3.02 -1.60
CA LEU A 97 -0.55 -2.29 -0.61
C LEU A 97 -1.24 -2.21 0.76
N ARG A 98 -2.57 -2.00 0.78
CA ARG A 98 -3.38 -2.03 2.02
C ARG A 98 -3.28 -3.38 2.74
N GLY A 99 -3.19 -4.48 1.99
CA GLY A 99 -3.01 -5.81 2.56
C GLY A 99 -1.58 -6.03 3.06
N LEU A 100 -0.59 -5.75 2.22
CA LEU A 100 0.82 -6.00 2.53
C LEU A 100 1.32 -5.24 3.77
N LYS A 101 0.85 -4.00 4.00
CA LYS A 101 1.30 -3.16 5.14
C LYS A 101 0.95 -3.73 6.52
N GLU A 102 0.04 -4.69 6.58
CA GLU A 102 -0.28 -5.40 7.82
C GLU A 102 0.78 -6.47 8.16
N TYR A 103 1.64 -6.84 7.20
CA TYR A 103 2.61 -7.92 7.34
C TYR A 103 4.08 -7.49 7.24
N THR A 104 4.38 -6.39 6.57
CA THR A 104 5.75 -5.88 6.43
C THR A 104 5.76 -4.36 6.29
N ASP A 105 6.76 -3.71 6.89
CA ASP A 105 7.03 -2.28 6.69
C ASP A 105 7.99 -2.04 5.50
N ASN A 106 8.55 -3.11 4.94
CA ASN A 106 9.57 -3.08 3.89
C ASN A 106 8.94 -3.17 2.50
N ILE A 107 8.03 -2.25 2.19
CA ILE A 107 7.28 -2.22 0.93
C ILE A 107 7.79 -1.07 0.06
N THR A 108 8.09 -1.34 -1.21
CA THR A 108 8.32 -0.31 -2.23
C THR A 108 7.28 -0.45 -3.34
N ALA A 109 6.43 0.56 -3.50
CA ALA A 109 5.50 0.67 -4.60
C ALA A 109 6.14 1.47 -5.75
N ILE A 110 6.31 0.85 -6.92
CA ILE A 110 6.73 1.54 -8.15
C ILE A 110 5.49 1.77 -8.99
N VAL A 111 5.20 3.03 -9.29
CA VAL A 111 3.91 3.46 -9.80
C VAL A 111 4.06 4.10 -11.17
N THR A 112 3.19 3.73 -12.11
CA THR A 112 3.17 4.37 -13.43
C THR A 112 2.79 5.85 -13.33
N VAL A 113 3.36 6.67 -14.23
CA VAL A 113 3.10 8.11 -14.36
C VAL A 113 2.61 8.47 -15.77
N THR A 114 1.84 7.57 -16.39
CA THR A 114 1.31 7.75 -17.76
C THR A 114 -0.12 8.29 -17.82
N ASP A 115 -0.82 8.36 -16.68
CA ASP A 115 -2.24 8.72 -16.59
C ASP A 115 -2.55 10.07 -17.27
N THR A 116 -3.56 10.05 -18.13
CA THR A 116 -4.10 11.21 -18.85
C THR A 116 -5.57 11.47 -18.52
N GLY A 117 -6.15 10.75 -17.55
CA GLY A 117 -7.57 10.78 -17.22
C GLY A 117 -7.92 11.70 -16.05
N GLY A 118 -9.16 12.21 -16.06
CA GLY A 118 -9.80 12.86 -14.92
C GLY A 118 -8.99 13.99 -14.30
N SER A 119 -8.87 13.98 -12.97
CA SER A 119 -8.14 15.03 -12.24
C SER A 119 -6.64 15.00 -12.51
N SER A 120 -6.04 13.84 -12.80
CA SER A 120 -4.60 13.74 -13.04
C SER A 120 -4.25 14.32 -14.41
N GLY A 121 -5.01 13.92 -15.43
CA GLY A 121 -4.85 14.40 -16.81
C GLY A 121 -4.98 15.91 -16.92
N ARG A 122 -6.02 16.51 -16.32
CA ARG A 122 -6.18 17.97 -16.33
C ARG A 122 -5.02 18.71 -15.69
N LEU A 123 -4.54 18.24 -14.52
CA LEU A 123 -3.39 18.87 -13.86
C LEU A 123 -2.11 18.75 -14.71
N ARG A 124 -1.92 17.59 -15.35
CA ARG A 124 -0.80 17.36 -16.26
C ARG A 124 -0.85 18.29 -17.48
N GLU A 125 -2.02 18.46 -18.09
CA GLU A 125 -2.22 19.32 -19.27
C GLU A 125 -2.07 20.80 -18.93
N GLU A 126 -2.63 21.25 -17.80
CA GLU A 126 -2.65 22.66 -17.41
C GLU A 126 -1.33 23.13 -16.79
N LEU A 127 -0.63 22.25 -16.04
CA LEU A 127 0.53 22.63 -15.24
C LEU A 127 1.83 21.94 -15.68
N GLY A 128 1.79 21.02 -16.65
CA GLY A 128 2.97 20.29 -17.13
C GLY A 128 3.59 19.32 -16.11
N VAL A 129 2.86 18.98 -15.05
CA VAL A 129 3.33 18.10 -13.96
C VAL A 129 3.12 16.61 -14.28
N LEU A 130 3.85 15.73 -13.60
CA LEU A 130 3.57 14.29 -13.64
C LEU A 130 2.19 14.01 -13.03
N PRO A 131 1.43 13.04 -13.58
CA PRO A 131 0.08 12.74 -13.08
C PRO A 131 0.14 12.19 -11.65
N PRO A 132 -0.48 12.85 -10.66
CA PRO A 132 -0.30 12.51 -9.25
C PRO A 132 -1.26 11.41 -8.75
N GLY A 133 -2.26 11.00 -9.55
CA GLY A 133 -3.41 10.22 -9.08
C GLY A 133 -3.07 8.85 -8.50
N ASP A 134 -2.23 8.08 -9.19
CA ASP A 134 -1.85 6.73 -8.75
C ASP A 134 -0.85 6.77 -7.60
N ILE A 135 0.09 7.72 -7.63
CA ILE A 135 1.01 8.00 -6.52
C ILE A 135 0.21 8.34 -5.26
N ARG A 136 -0.76 9.27 -5.35
CA ARG A 136 -1.66 9.62 -4.24
C ARG A 136 -2.35 8.39 -3.67
N SER A 137 -2.90 7.54 -4.54
CA SER A 137 -3.66 6.37 -4.11
C SER A 137 -2.78 5.36 -3.37
N CYS A 138 -1.53 5.18 -3.81
CA CYS A 138 -0.55 4.35 -3.13
C CYS A 138 -0.10 4.94 -1.79
N LEU A 139 0.15 6.26 -1.73
CA LEU A 139 0.48 6.95 -0.47
C LEU A 139 -0.62 6.75 0.57
N VAL A 140 -1.88 6.94 0.17
CA VAL A 140 -3.03 6.73 1.05
C VAL A 140 -3.19 5.26 1.44
N ALA A 141 -2.92 4.33 0.54
CA ALA A 141 -2.98 2.89 0.85
C ALA A 141 -1.98 2.50 1.94
N LEU A 142 -0.76 3.05 1.90
CA LEU A 142 0.32 2.78 2.85
C LEU A 142 0.34 3.71 4.06
N ALA A 143 -0.51 4.73 4.10
CA ALA A 143 -0.60 5.67 5.22
C ALA A 143 -0.99 4.97 6.53
N ASP A 144 -0.38 5.44 7.61
CA ASP A 144 -0.71 5.10 9.00
C ASP A 144 -1.27 6.34 9.72
N THR A 145 -2.29 6.95 9.13
CA THR A 145 -2.87 8.23 9.58
C THR A 145 -4.23 8.07 10.23
N GLU A 146 -4.65 9.11 10.97
CA GLU A 146 -6.02 9.24 11.43
C GLU A 146 -7.05 9.16 10.28
N PRO A 147 -8.25 8.57 10.52
CA PRO A 147 -9.28 8.41 9.49
C PRO A 147 -9.70 9.70 8.78
N LEU A 148 -9.55 10.87 9.43
CA LEU A 148 -9.86 12.16 8.81
C LEU A 148 -8.89 12.51 7.69
N MET A 149 -7.58 12.28 7.88
CA MET A 149 -6.57 12.62 6.88
C MET A 149 -6.72 11.74 5.62
N GLU A 150 -6.99 10.44 5.80
CA GLU A 150 -7.30 9.53 4.69
C GLU A 150 -8.51 10.05 3.89
N ARG A 151 -9.58 10.47 4.58
CA ARG A 151 -10.78 11.04 3.94
C ARG A 151 -10.51 12.35 3.20
N LEU A 152 -9.64 13.21 3.74
CA LEU A 152 -9.25 14.46 3.07
C LEU A 152 -8.49 14.17 1.78
N PHE A 153 -7.49 13.30 1.81
CA PHE A 153 -6.71 12.96 0.61
C PHE A 153 -7.55 12.25 -0.46
N GLN A 154 -8.56 11.48 -0.06
CA GLN A 154 -9.51 10.85 -0.98
C GLN A 154 -10.62 11.80 -1.45
N HIS A 155 -10.75 12.99 -0.87
CA HIS A 155 -11.82 13.91 -1.22
C HIS A 155 -11.75 14.33 -2.68
N ARG A 156 -12.92 14.36 -3.33
CA ARG A 156 -13.12 14.87 -4.67
C ARG A 156 -14.16 15.98 -4.62
N PHE A 157 -13.81 17.14 -5.15
CA PHE A 157 -14.71 18.28 -5.21
C PHE A 157 -15.85 17.99 -6.19
N THR A 158 -17.09 18.22 -5.75
CA THR A 158 -18.29 17.98 -6.57
C THR A 158 -18.81 19.25 -7.26
N ALA A 159 -18.41 20.42 -6.78
CA ALA A 159 -18.84 21.72 -7.26
C ALA A 159 -17.69 22.73 -7.23
N GLY A 160 -17.87 23.86 -7.91
CA GLY A 160 -16.90 24.95 -8.01
C GLY A 160 -16.26 25.05 -9.38
N THR A 161 -16.22 26.27 -9.94
CA THR A 161 -15.58 26.55 -11.22
C THR A 161 -14.08 26.25 -11.14
N GLY A 162 -13.56 25.42 -12.04
CA GLY A 162 -12.15 24.99 -12.05
C GLY A 162 -11.79 23.93 -10.99
N LEU A 163 -12.54 23.81 -9.90
CA LEU A 163 -12.29 22.81 -8.85
C LEU A 163 -13.11 21.52 -9.02
N ALA A 164 -14.30 21.60 -9.61
CA ALA A 164 -15.17 20.43 -9.76
C ALA A 164 -14.46 19.26 -10.47
N GLY A 165 -14.53 18.08 -9.84
CA GLY A 165 -13.88 16.86 -10.29
C GLY A 165 -12.42 16.71 -9.88
N HIS A 166 -11.73 17.75 -9.37
CA HIS A 166 -10.38 17.58 -8.83
C HIS A 166 -10.40 16.80 -7.51
N SER A 167 -9.30 16.08 -7.25
CA SER A 167 -9.07 15.49 -5.94
C SER A 167 -8.19 16.39 -5.09
N PHE A 168 -8.55 16.59 -3.83
CA PHE A 168 -7.74 17.35 -2.88
C PHE A 168 -6.32 16.77 -2.78
N GLY A 169 -6.17 15.45 -2.67
CA GLY A 169 -4.84 14.83 -2.59
C GLY A 169 -4.00 15.02 -3.85
N ASN A 170 -4.62 15.13 -5.04
CA ASN A 170 -3.88 15.46 -6.27
C ASN A 170 -3.39 16.91 -6.23
N LEU A 171 -4.25 17.85 -5.84
CA LEU A 171 -3.89 19.26 -5.68
C LEU A 171 -2.78 19.42 -4.64
N PHE A 172 -2.91 18.74 -3.50
CA PHE A 172 -1.90 18.74 -2.44
C PHE A 172 -0.53 18.29 -2.95
N LEU A 173 -0.46 17.18 -3.70
CA LEU A 173 0.81 16.69 -4.25
C LEU A 173 1.43 17.66 -5.26
N VAL A 174 0.61 18.25 -6.13
CA VAL A 174 1.09 19.23 -7.11
C VAL A 174 1.61 20.47 -6.40
N THR A 175 0.86 21.02 -5.45
CA THR A 175 1.29 22.16 -4.63
C THR A 175 2.55 21.83 -3.84
N MET A 176 2.65 20.62 -3.27
CA MET A 176 3.88 20.19 -2.59
C MET A 176 5.07 20.20 -3.55
N SER A 177 4.89 19.70 -4.78
CA SER A 177 5.92 19.71 -5.83
C SER A 177 6.35 21.12 -6.22
N GLU A 178 5.42 22.07 -6.31
CA GLU A 178 5.74 23.48 -6.58
C GLU A 178 6.50 24.12 -5.43
N VAL A 179 6.11 23.84 -4.19
CA VAL A 179 6.74 24.41 -2.98
C VAL A 179 8.17 23.90 -2.79
N VAL A 180 8.39 22.59 -2.98
CA VAL A 180 9.73 21.99 -2.79
C VAL A 180 10.59 22.04 -4.04
N GLY A 181 9.99 22.30 -5.21
CA GLY A 181 10.67 22.41 -6.50
C GLY A 181 11.10 21.07 -7.13
N ASP A 182 10.70 19.94 -6.54
CA ASP A 182 11.10 18.59 -6.98
C ASP A 182 9.99 17.57 -6.68
N PHE A 183 9.55 16.84 -7.70
CA PHE A 183 8.42 15.91 -7.58
C PHE A 183 8.74 14.70 -6.70
N GLU A 184 9.97 14.20 -6.77
CA GLU A 184 10.40 13.07 -5.95
C GLU A 184 10.45 13.45 -4.47
N LEU A 185 11.02 14.62 -4.16
CA LEU A 185 11.04 15.20 -2.83
C LEU A 185 9.61 15.45 -2.33
N ALA A 186 8.70 15.91 -3.18
CA ALA A 186 7.30 16.10 -2.82
C ALA A 186 6.61 14.81 -2.39
N ILE A 187 6.90 13.69 -3.05
CA ILE A 187 6.43 12.36 -2.64
C ILE A 187 7.06 11.96 -1.30
N LYS A 188 8.36 12.21 -1.11
CA LYS A 188 9.07 11.93 0.14
C LYS A 188 8.50 12.74 1.31
N GLU A 189 8.23 14.02 1.15
CA GLU A 189 7.62 14.86 2.20
C GLU A 189 6.15 14.50 2.45
N THR A 190 5.38 14.22 1.40
CA THR A 190 3.98 13.77 1.56
C THR A 190 3.92 12.42 2.27
N SER A 191 4.86 11.51 2.00
CA SER A 191 5.00 10.25 2.74
C SER A 191 5.20 10.48 4.24
N ARG A 192 5.99 11.49 4.63
CA ARG A 192 6.19 11.85 6.06
C ARG A 192 4.92 12.43 6.68
N VAL A 193 4.25 13.35 5.99
CA VAL A 193 2.96 13.93 6.45
C VAL A 193 1.92 12.83 6.67
N LEU A 194 1.90 11.83 5.81
CA LEU A 194 0.96 10.70 5.87
C LEU A 194 1.50 9.49 6.66
N ALA A 195 2.61 9.61 7.37
CA ALA A 195 3.22 8.51 8.13
C ALA A 195 3.22 7.17 7.34
N VAL A 196 3.62 7.22 6.08
CA VAL A 196 3.57 6.09 5.15
C VAL A 196 4.49 4.97 5.63
N ARG A 197 3.97 3.74 5.67
CA ARG A 197 4.75 2.52 5.94
C ARG A 197 5.27 1.95 4.62
N GLY A 198 6.57 2.11 4.39
CA GLY A 198 7.23 1.75 3.13
C GLY A 198 7.53 2.99 2.28
N GLN A 199 7.65 2.79 0.98
CA GLN A 199 8.06 3.81 0.02
C GLN A 199 7.16 3.78 -1.22
N VAL A 200 6.82 4.95 -1.74
CA VAL A 200 6.15 5.10 -3.04
C VAL A 200 7.11 5.84 -3.97
N LEU A 201 7.35 5.25 -5.14
CA LEU A 201 8.26 5.78 -6.15
C LEU A 201 7.53 5.85 -7.49
N PRO A 202 7.66 6.96 -8.25
CA PRO A 202 7.24 6.96 -9.64
C PRO A 202 8.18 6.05 -10.46
N SER A 203 7.67 5.47 -11.54
CA SER A 203 8.46 4.62 -12.44
C SER A 203 9.54 5.40 -13.19
N THR A 204 9.34 6.70 -13.36
CA THR A 204 10.25 7.65 -14.00
C THR A 204 9.89 9.07 -13.57
N LEU A 205 10.85 10.01 -13.62
CA LEU A 205 10.56 11.45 -13.53
C LEU A 205 10.35 12.10 -14.90
N THR A 206 10.59 11.36 -15.99
CA THR A 206 10.32 11.80 -17.35
C THR A 206 8.81 11.85 -17.58
N SER A 207 8.29 12.97 -18.09
CA SER A 207 6.89 13.06 -18.51
C SER A 207 6.66 12.23 -19.77
N THR A 208 6.14 11.01 -19.61
CA THR A 208 5.93 10.05 -20.69
C THR A 208 4.46 9.91 -21.07
N THR A 209 4.16 9.83 -22.36
CA THR A 209 2.84 9.50 -22.89
C THR A 209 2.83 8.07 -23.39
N LEU A 210 1.73 7.35 -23.16
CA LEU A 210 1.57 5.99 -23.64
C LEU A 210 1.08 5.99 -25.10
N GLU A 211 1.72 5.21 -25.96
CA GLU A 211 1.31 4.98 -27.34
C GLU A 211 0.97 3.51 -27.58
N ALA A 212 -0.13 3.25 -28.28
CA ALA A 212 -0.56 1.92 -28.67
C ALA A 212 -0.55 1.77 -30.19
N GLU A 213 -0.02 0.63 -30.65
CA GLU A 213 -0.23 0.10 -32.00
C GLU A 213 -1.21 -1.08 -31.92
N TYR A 214 -2.26 -1.05 -32.73
CA TYR A 214 -3.26 -2.10 -32.80
C TYR A 214 -2.92 -3.14 -33.88
N THR A 215 -3.62 -4.28 -33.86
CA THR A 215 -3.41 -5.36 -34.84
C THR A 215 -3.73 -4.96 -36.28
N ASP A 216 -4.56 -3.93 -36.49
CA ASP A 216 -4.87 -3.36 -37.82
C ASP A 216 -3.83 -2.33 -38.31
N GLY A 217 -2.79 -2.07 -37.51
CA GLY A 217 -1.72 -1.11 -37.80
C GLY A 217 -2.06 0.34 -37.42
N SER A 218 -3.29 0.63 -36.98
CA SER A 218 -3.66 1.95 -36.46
C SER A 218 -2.96 2.24 -35.12
N ARG A 219 -2.89 3.54 -34.77
CA ARG A 219 -2.20 4.00 -33.56
C ARG A 219 -3.07 4.94 -32.73
N ALA A 220 -2.85 4.93 -31.42
CA ALA A 220 -3.46 5.84 -30.46
C ALA A 220 -2.43 6.33 -29.44
N ARG A 221 -2.64 7.54 -28.90
CA ARG A 221 -1.74 8.19 -27.95
C ARG A 221 -2.53 8.75 -26.76
N GLY A 222 -1.98 8.55 -25.56
CA GLY A 222 -2.60 8.90 -24.28
C GLY A 222 -3.42 7.74 -23.71
N GLU A 223 -3.31 7.52 -22.41
CA GLU A 223 -3.89 6.36 -21.71
C GLU A 223 -5.41 6.23 -21.96
N THR A 224 -6.14 7.33 -21.88
CA THR A 224 -7.60 7.34 -22.09
C THR A 224 -7.99 7.00 -23.54
N ASN A 225 -7.10 7.24 -24.51
CA ASN A 225 -7.39 7.04 -25.93
C ASN A 225 -6.99 5.65 -26.44
N ILE A 226 -6.13 4.93 -25.71
CA ILE A 226 -5.67 3.60 -26.14
C ILE A 226 -6.68 2.49 -25.79
N VAL A 227 -7.56 2.73 -24.82
CA VAL A 227 -8.66 1.82 -24.49
C VAL A 227 -9.78 2.00 -25.52
N ARG A 228 -9.88 1.08 -26.49
CA ARG A 228 -10.85 1.16 -27.59
C ARG A 228 -11.57 -0.16 -27.81
N LEU A 229 -12.89 -0.14 -27.69
CA LEU A 229 -13.73 -1.31 -27.92
C LEU A 229 -13.54 -1.86 -29.33
N GLY A 230 -13.34 -3.18 -29.42
CA GLY A 230 -13.21 -3.89 -30.70
C GLY A 230 -11.84 -3.78 -31.37
N GLN A 231 -10.86 -3.09 -30.78
CA GLN A 231 -9.48 -3.09 -31.25
C GLN A 231 -8.58 -3.87 -30.30
N THR A 232 -7.69 -4.70 -30.83
CA THR A 232 -6.72 -5.45 -30.04
C THR A 232 -5.37 -4.73 -30.05
N ILE A 233 -4.89 -4.36 -28.87
CA ILE A 233 -3.55 -3.76 -28.70
C ILE A 233 -2.51 -4.82 -29.07
N ARG A 234 -1.66 -4.50 -30.03
CA ARG A 234 -0.53 -5.34 -30.45
C ARG A 234 0.73 -5.00 -29.66
N ARG A 235 1.01 -3.72 -29.47
CA ARG A 235 2.21 -3.23 -28.78
C ARG A 235 1.99 -1.88 -28.14
N LEU A 236 2.60 -1.66 -26.98
CA LEU A 236 2.75 -0.36 -26.35
C LEU A 236 4.19 0.17 -26.42
N ALA A 237 4.31 1.49 -26.39
CA ALA A 237 5.56 2.22 -26.23
C ALA A 237 5.35 3.47 -25.36
N LEU A 238 6.44 3.94 -24.73
CA LEU A 238 6.48 5.26 -24.10
C LEU A 238 7.02 6.28 -25.10
N ASP A 239 6.47 7.48 -25.05
CA ASP A 239 6.98 8.66 -25.73
C ASP A 239 7.28 9.76 -24.69
N PRO A 240 8.56 10.13 -24.46
CA PRO A 240 9.75 9.60 -25.14
C PRO A 240 10.12 8.17 -24.66
N PRO A 241 10.83 7.37 -25.50
CA PRO A 241 11.11 5.96 -25.22
C PRO A 241 12.28 5.71 -24.25
N ASP A 242 13.08 6.73 -23.95
CA ASP A 242 14.32 6.65 -23.16
C ASP A 242 14.14 7.06 -21.68
N ALA A 243 12.90 7.02 -21.20
CA ALA A 243 12.55 7.27 -19.81
C ALA A 243 13.43 6.48 -18.84
N LYS A 244 13.91 7.15 -17.78
CA LYS A 244 14.83 6.59 -16.79
C LYS A 244 14.16 6.39 -15.44
N PRO A 245 14.35 5.22 -14.80
CA PRO A 245 13.84 5.03 -13.46
C PRO A 245 14.67 5.75 -12.43
N LEU A 246 14.10 5.89 -11.24
CA LEU A 246 14.83 6.38 -10.07
C LEU A 246 15.87 5.35 -9.63
N PRO A 247 17.07 5.78 -9.21
CA PRO A 247 18.06 4.89 -8.62
C PRO A 247 17.51 4.05 -7.46
N GLU A 248 16.68 4.64 -6.60
CA GLU A 248 16.04 3.95 -5.48
C GLU A 248 15.12 2.82 -5.92
N ALA A 249 14.47 2.93 -7.08
CA ALA A 249 13.63 1.87 -7.62
C ALA A 249 14.48 0.66 -8.05
N LEU A 250 15.66 0.91 -8.64
CA LEU A 250 16.61 -0.15 -9.00
C LEU A 250 17.21 -0.82 -7.77
N GLU A 251 17.54 -0.04 -6.73
CA GLU A 251 18.03 -0.56 -5.46
C GLU A 251 16.99 -1.45 -4.77
N ALA A 252 15.73 -1.00 -4.72
CA ALA A 252 14.64 -1.78 -4.15
C ALA A 252 14.46 -3.11 -4.87
N LEU A 253 14.49 -3.13 -6.21
CA LEU A 253 14.40 -4.35 -7.01
C LEU A 253 15.57 -5.31 -6.78
N ALA A 254 16.79 -4.78 -6.59
CA ALA A 254 17.97 -5.59 -6.32
C ALA A 254 17.94 -6.25 -4.93
N GLN A 255 17.32 -5.58 -3.95
CA GLN A 255 17.22 -6.05 -2.57
C GLN A 255 15.92 -6.78 -2.25
N ALA A 256 15.01 -6.91 -3.22
CA ALA A 256 13.70 -7.50 -3.03
C ALA A 256 13.79 -9.00 -2.69
N ASP A 257 12.91 -9.45 -1.80
CA ASP A 257 12.60 -10.87 -1.60
C ASP A 257 11.48 -11.32 -2.55
N LEU A 258 10.53 -10.40 -2.81
CA LEU A 258 9.35 -10.62 -3.63
C LEU A 258 9.12 -9.40 -4.54
N ILE A 259 8.93 -9.65 -5.83
CA ILE A 259 8.49 -8.67 -6.82
C ILE A 259 7.08 -9.06 -7.28
N VAL A 260 6.13 -8.14 -7.13
CA VAL A 260 4.73 -8.33 -7.51
C VAL A 260 4.39 -7.40 -8.67
N LEU A 261 3.96 -7.99 -9.79
CA LEU A 261 3.43 -7.25 -10.94
C LEU A 261 1.90 -7.22 -10.84
N GLY A 262 1.33 -6.02 -10.77
CA GLY A 262 -0.09 -5.81 -10.55
C GLY A 262 -0.53 -6.12 -9.10
N PRO A 263 -1.84 -6.30 -8.87
CA PRO A 263 -2.91 -6.28 -9.86
C PRO A 263 -3.19 -4.87 -10.38
N GLY A 264 -3.77 -4.77 -11.56
CA GLY A 264 -4.04 -3.50 -12.22
C GLY A 264 -4.28 -3.70 -13.70
N SER A 265 -4.72 -2.65 -14.39
CA SER A 265 -4.99 -2.73 -15.82
C SER A 265 -3.72 -3.10 -16.58
N LEU A 266 -3.85 -4.11 -17.45
CA LEU A 266 -2.69 -4.77 -18.04
C LEU A 266 -1.88 -3.78 -18.88
N TYR A 267 -2.55 -3.08 -19.79
CA TYR A 267 -1.95 -2.19 -20.77
C TYR A 267 -1.76 -0.77 -20.22
N THR A 268 -2.61 -0.33 -19.30
CA THR A 268 -2.59 1.04 -18.77
C THR A 268 -1.93 1.19 -17.39
N SER A 269 -1.70 0.11 -16.63
CA SER A 269 -1.08 0.19 -15.29
C SER A 269 0.13 -0.72 -15.09
N VAL A 270 0.13 -1.96 -15.59
CA VAL A 270 1.23 -2.90 -15.34
C VAL A 270 2.32 -2.77 -16.40
N ILE A 271 1.98 -2.94 -17.68
CA ILE A 271 2.95 -2.84 -18.79
C ILE A 271 3.69 -1.50 -18.82
N PRO A 272 3.08 -0.33 -18.58
CA PRO A 272 3.80 0.94 -18.64
C PRO A 272 5.02 1.03 -17.72
N ASN A 273 4.98 0.41 -16.54
CA ASN A 273 6.14 0.30 -15.67
C ASN A 273 7.28 -0.52 -16.31
N LEU A 274 6.94 -1.54 -17.08
CA LEU A 274 7.89 -2.43 -17.75
C LEU A 274 8.46 -1.85 -19.06
N LEU A 275 7.84 -0.80 -19.60
CA LEU A 275 8.34 -0.09 -20.77
C LEU A 275 9.52 0.82 -20.43
N VAL A 276 9.77 1.11 -19.15
CA VAL A 276 11.00 1.75 -18.67
C VAL A 276 12.14 0.71 -18.73
N PRO A 277 13.09 0.81 -19.68
CA PRO A 277 13.95 -0.33 -20.04
C PRO A 277 14.78 -0.87 -18.87
N ASP A 278 15.30 0.04 -18.03
CA ASP A 278 16.17 -0.30 -16.92
C ASP A 278 15.39 -0.98 -15.76
N LEU A 279 14.08 -0.72 -15.60
CA LEU A 279 13.23 -1.45 -14.64
C LEU A 279 13.01 -2.89 -15.07
N ALA A 280 12.64 -3.12 -16.33
CA ALA A 280 12.46 -4.47 -16.85
C ALA A 280 13.75 -5.28 -16.76
N ALA A 281 14.91 -4.66 -17.05
CA ALA A 281 16.21 -5.28 -16.88
C ALA A 281 16.49 -5.66 -15.41
N ALA A 282 16.24 -4.75 -14.47
CA ALA A 282 16.44 -5.00 -13.04
C ALA A 282 15.52 -6.12 -12.51
N ILE A 283 14.25 -6.17 -12.94
CA ILE A 283 13.33 -7.26 -12.57
C ILE A 283 13.86 -8.61 -13.05
N ARG A 284 14.31 -8.71 -14.30
CA ARG A 284 14.88 -9.96 -14.85
C ARG A 284 16.13 -10.40 -14.10
N ALA A 285 16.99 -9.44 -13.72
CA ALA A 285 18.25 -9.71 -13.03
C ALA A 285 18.06 -10.06 -11.54
N SER A 286 16.93 -9.67 -10.94
CA SER A 286 16.65 -9.90 -9.53
C SER A 286 16.51 -11.38 -9.20
N ARG A 287 16.96 -11.76 -8.00
CA ARG A 287 16.78 -13.10 -7.42
C ARG A 287 15.48 -13.24 -6.63
N ALA A 288 14.73 -12.16 -6.48
CA ALA A 288 13.43 -12.15 -5.82
C ALA A 288 12.47 -13.12 -6.52
N LEU A 289 11.52 -13.67 -5.76
CA LEU A 289 10.39 -14.38 -6.34
C LEU A 289 9.57 -13.38 -7.17
N LYS A 290 9.28 -13.68 -8.44
CA LYS A 290 8.50 -12.79 -9.32
C LYS A 290 7.10 -13.32 -9.56
N VAL A 291 6.10 -12.61 -9.07
CA VAL A 291 4.70 -13.01 -9.12
C VAL A 291 3.89 -11.99 -9.89
N TYR A 292 3.16 -12.42 -10.92
CA TYR A 292 2.11 -11.62 -11.54
C TYR A 292 0.75 -11.94 -10.90
N VAL A 293 0.03 -10.92 -10.44
CA VAL A 293 -1.34 -11.07 -9.93
C VAL A 293 -2.33 -10.76 -11.05
N THR A 294 -3.07 -11.78 -11.47
CA THR A 294 -4.01 -11.64 -12.58
C THR A 294 -5.23 -10.84 -12.17
N ASN A 295 -5.75 -10.01 -13.07
CA ASN A 295 -7.06 -9.37 -12.86
C ASN A 295 -8.18 -10.40 -12.70
N VAL A 296 -9.16 -10.11 -11.85
CA VAL A 296 -10.31 -10.99 -11.64
C VAL A 296 -11.20 -11.06 -12.89
N MET A 297 -11.40 -9.90 -13.53
CA MET A 297 -12.24 -9.72 -14.70
C MET A 297 -11.41 -9.16 -15.85
N THR A 298 -11.79 -9.49 -17.08
CA THR A 298 -11.28 -8.81 -18.28
C THR A 298 -11.72 -7.35 -18.28
N GLN A 299 -10.96 -6.50 -18.96
CA GLN A 299 -11.31 -5.10 -19.17
C GLN A 299 -11.71 -4.84 -20.62
N PRO A 300 -12.91 -4.29 -20.87
CA PRO A 300 -13.37 -3.96 -22.21
C PRO A 300 -12.41 -3.01 -22.92
N GLY A 301 -12.02 -3.33 -24.15
CA GLY A 301 -11.08 -2.54 -24.95
C GLY A 301 -9.60 -2.66 -24.55
N GLU A 302 -9.28 -3.47 -23.54
CA GLU A 302 -7.89 -3.78 -23.15
C GLU A 302 -7.61 -5.28 -23.26
N THR A 303 -8.39 -6.12 -22.55
CA THR A 303 -8.09 -7.55 -22.37
C THR A 303 -9.31 -8.42 -22.72
N ASP A 304 -10.09 -8.02 -23.72
CA ASP A 304 -11.26 -8.75 -24.19
C ASP A 304 -10.90 -10.20 -24.54
N GLY A 305 -11.58 -11.17 -23.92
CA GLY A 305 -11.32 -12.58 -24.18
C GLY A 305 -10.07 -13.16 -23.51
N TYR A 306 -9.26 -12.37 -22.82
CA TYR A 306 -7.96 -12.84 -22.32
C TYR A 306 -8.11 -13.88 -21.21
N THR A 307 -7.31 -14.93 -21.32
CA THR A 307 -6.97 -15.85 -20.22
C THR A 307 -5.80 -15.30 -19.40
N ALA A 308 -5.52 -15.91 -18.24
CA ALA A 308 -4.32 -15.60 -17.46
C ALA A 308 -3.04 -15.79 -18.28
N ALA A 309 -3.00 -16.78 -19.18
CA ALA A 309 -1.86 -17.01 -20.07
C ALA A 309 -1.67 -15.89 -21.10
N ASP A 310 -2.76 -15.28 -21.57
CA ASP A 310 -2.68 -14.17 -22.52
C ASP A 310 -2.14 -12.91 -21.86
N HIS A 311 -2.52 -12.65 -20.59
CA HIS A 311 -1.92 -11.58 -19.80
C HIS A 311 -0.40 -11.79 -19.63
N VAL A 312 0.02 -13.00 -19.24
CA VAL A 312 1.44 -13.34 -19.08
C VAL A 312 2.19 -13.20 -20.41
N ARG A 313 1.59 -13.62 -21.52
CA ARG A 313 2.18 -13.48 -22.85
C ARG A 313 2.41 -12.01 -23.21
N ALA A 314 1.40 -11.16 -23.01
CA ALA A 314 1.53 -9.73 -23.25
C ALA A 314 2.66 -9.11 -22.41
N LEU A 315 2.77 -9.46 -21.12
CA LEU A 315 3.86 -8.98 -20.26
C LEU A 315 5.24 -9.42 -20.80
N ILE A 316 5.39 -10.68 -21.20
CA ILE A 316 6.63 -11.22 -21.76
C ILE A 316 6.97 -10.58 -23.12
N GLU A 317 5.98 -10.32 -23.96
CA GLU A 317 6.18 -9.66 -25.26
C GLU A 317 6.70 -8.22 -25.11
N HIS A 318 6.29 -7.51 -24.06
CA HIS A 318 6.71 -6.13 -23.81
C HIS A 318 8.02 -6.04 -23.01
N ALA A 319 8.26 -6.97 -22.08
CA ALA A 319 9.38 -6.88 -21.14
C ALA A 319 10.45 -7.97 -21.33
N GLY A 320 10.25 -8.90 -22.26
CA GLY A 320 11.07 -10.10 -22.42
C GLY A 320 10.80 -11.19 -21.37
N PRO A 321 11.35 -12.40 -21.56
CA PRO A 321 11.16 -13.50 -20.61
C PRO A 321 11.90 -13.27 -19.28
N GLY A 322 11.53 -14.02 -18.24
CA GLY A 322 12.22 -14.01 -16.94
C GLY A 322 11.73 -12.94 -15.96
N ILE A 323 10.71 -12.16 -16.32
CA ILE A 323 10.05 -11.20 -15.41
C ILE A 323 8.97 -11.82 -14.52
N ILE A 324 8.53 -13.05 -14.81
CA ILE A 324 7.44 -13.74 -14.11
C ILE A 324 7.85 -15.19 -13.91
N GLU A 325 7.71 -15.68 -12.69
CA GLU A 325 7.94 -17.08 -12.32
C GLU A 325 6.62 -17.74 -11.90
N TRP A 326 5.77 -16.99 -11.21
CA TRP A 326 4.44 -17.41 -10.79
C TRP A 326 3.37 -16.46 -11.27
N VAL A 327 2.21 -17.02 -11.61
CA VAL A 327 0.96 -16.28 -11.75
C VAL A 327 0.02 -16.66 -10.63
N LEU A 328 -0.48 -15.66 -9.91
CA LEU A 328 -1.52 -15.81 -8.90
C LEU A 328 -2.88 -15.49 -9.55
N VAL A 329 -3.81 -16.44 -9.46
CA VAL A 329 -5.13 -16.36 -10.09
C VAL A 329 -6.21 -16.59 -9.03
N ASN A 330 -7.28 -15.81 -9.10
CA ASN A 330 -8.43 -16.00 -8.23
C ASN A 330 -9.21 -17.28 -8.60
N SER A 331 -9.58 -18.08 -7.59
CA SER A 331 -10.38 -19.29 -7.72
C SER A 331 -11.83 -19.12 -7.23
N GLU A 332 -12.16 -18.00 -6.58
CA GLU A 332 -13.53 -17.73 -6.12
C GLU A 332 -14.41 -17.21 -7.25
N ARG A 333 -15.69 -17.57 -7.23
CA ARG A 333 -16.68 -17.02 -8.16
C ARG A 333 -17.43 -15.87 -7.49
N ALA A 334 -17.45 -14.70 -8.13
CA ALA A 334 -18.25 -13.57 -7.66
C ALA A 334 -19.75 -13.89 -7.71
N ALA A 335 -20.54 -13.16 -6.91
CA ALA A 335 -21.99 -13.31 -6.87
C ALA A 335 -22.62 -13.16 -8.27
N PRO A 336 -23.68 -13.92 -8.60
CA PRO A 336 -24.30 -13.89 -9.93
C PRO A 336 -24.71 -12.49 -10.40
N GLU A 337 -25.17 -11.64 -9.48
CA GLU A 337 -25.60 -10.26 -9.73
C GLU A 337 -24.39 -9.38 -10.12
N VAL A 338 -23.27 -9.54 -9.42
CA VAL A 338 -22.02 -8.85 -9.75
C VAL A 338 -21.56 -9.30 -11.14
N LEU A 339 -21.55 -10.61 -11.42
CA LEU A 339 -21.17 -11.14 -12.72
C LEU A 339 -22.12 -10.69 -13.85
N ALA A 340 -23.39 -10.45 -13.57
CA ALA A 340 -24.34 -9.92 -14.55
C ALA A 340 -23.97 -8.48 -14.94
N ARG A 341 -23.71 -7.61 -13.94
CA ARG A 341 -23.28 -6.23 -14.19
C ARG A 341 -21.99 -6.15 -14.99
N TYR A 342 -20.97 -6.94 -14.65
CA TYR A 342 -19.74 -6.96 -15.46
C TYR A 342 -19.99 -7.45 -16.88
N ARG A 343 -20.89 -8.42 -17.08
CA ARG A 343 -21.26 -8.89 -18.43
C ARG A 343 -21.96 -7.81 -19.26
N GLU A 344 -22.81 -6.99 -18.64
CA GLU A 344 -23.43 -5.83 -19.29
C GLU A 344 -22.38 -4.79 -19.74
N GLU A 345 -21.29 -4.66 -18.99
CA GLU A 345 -20.14 -3.81 -19.33
C GLU A 345 -19.19 -4.48 -20.34
N GLY A 346 -19.44 -5.72 -20.78
CA GLY A 346 -18.56 -6.47 -21.70
C GLY A 346 -17.38 -7.19 -21.03
N ALA A 347 -17.34 -7.21 -19.69
CA ALA A 347 -16.31 -7.86 -18.90
C ALA A 347 -16.72 -9.28 -18.47
N GLN A 348 -15.74 -10.19 -18.41
CA GLN A 348 -15.94 -11.58 -18.00
C GLN A 348 -14.82 -12.05 -17.07
N PRO A 349 -15.04 -13.10 -16.24
CA PRO A 349 -13.98 -13.64 -15.39
C PRO A 349 -12.78 -14.12 -16.22
N VAL A 350 -11.58 -13.75 -15.78
CA VAL A 350 -10.35 -14.22 -16.42
C VAL A 350 -10.19 -15.72 -16.17
N LYS A 351 -10.10 -16.49 -17.25
CA LYS A 351 -9.97 -17.95 -17.18
C LYS A 351 -8.51 -18.35 -16.99
N ILE A 352 -8.29 -19.45 -16.26
CA ILE A 352 -6.96 -20.06 -16.15
C ILE A 352 -6.77 -21.15 -17.22
N ASP A 353 -5.73 -21.01 -18.03
CA ASP A 353 -5.23 -22.10 -18.88
C ASP A 353 -3.84 -22.53 -18.38
N ARG A 354 -3.84 -23.54 -17.50
CA ARG A 354 -2.60 -24.07 -16.90
C ARG A 354 -1.64 -24.65 -17.94
N ARG A 355 -2.15 -25.22 -19.05
CA ARG A 355 -1.31 -25.79 -20.12
C ARG A 355 -0.60 -24.68 -20.89
N ALA A 356 -1.31 -23.60 -21.21
CA ALA A 356 -0.72 -22.44 -21.85
C ALA A 356 0.33 -21.75 -20.96
N LEU A 357 0.06 -21.60 -19.66
CA LEU A 357 1.03 -21.07 -18.69
C LEU A 357 2.30 -21.93 -18.57
N ALA A 358 2.14 -23.26 -18.53
CA ALA A 358 3.27 -24.18 -18.49
C ALA A 358 4.17 -24.06 -19.74
N ARG A 359 3.58 -23.82 -20.93
CA ARG A 359 4.37 -23.56 -22.17
C ARG A 359 5.16 -22.26 -22.09
N LEU A 360 4.68 -21.27 -21.34
CA LEU A 360 5.39 -20.02 -21.04
C LEU A 360 6.42 -20.19 -19.90
N ARG A 361 6.57 -21.41 -19.36
CA ARG A 361 7.43 -21.74 -18.20
C ARG A 361 7.07 -20.96 -16.92
N VAL A 362 5.79 -20.61 -16.79
CA VAL A 362 5.25 -19.90 -15.61
C VAL A 362 4.39 -20.88 -14.80
N ARG A 363 4.64 -20.94 -13.49
CA ARG A 363 3.82 -21.72 -12.55
C ARG A 363 2.56 -20.96 -12.20
N SER A 364 1.47 -21.67 -11.89
CA SER A 364 0.20 -21.04 -11.54
C SER A 364 -0.23 -21.45 -10.13
N GLN A 365 -0.60 -20.46 -9.32
CA GLN A 365 -1.26 -20.67 -8.04
C GLN A 365 -2.69 -20.13 -8.11
N GLU A 366 -3.64 -20.95 -7.69
CA GLU A 366 -5.03 -20.54 -7.52
C GLU A 366 -5.32 -20.33 -6.04
N ALA A 367 -6.02 -19.25 -5.70
CA ALA A 367 -6.40 -18.94 -4.32
C ALA A 367 -7.76 -18.23 -4.28
N PRO A 368 -8.51 -18.36 -3.16
CA PRO A 368 -9.70 -17.55 -2.94
C PRO A 368 -9.28 -16.10 -2.67
N LEU A 369 -9.46 -15.20 -3.62
CA LEU A 369 -8.91 -13.84 -3.52
C LEU A 369 -9.98 -12.75 -3.58
N LEU A 370 -11.28 -13.06 -3.65
CA LEU A 370 -12.33 -12.05 -3.79
C LEU A 370 -12.68 -11.40 -2.45
N SER A 371 -12.91 -10.09 -2.49
CA SER A 371 -13.59 -9.37 -1.41
C SER A 371 -15.09 -9.66 -1.43
N GLN A 372 -15.76 -9.48 -0.29
CA GLN A 372 -17.22 -9.62 -0.18
C GLN A 372 -17.99 -8.34 -0.56
N ASP A 373 -17.41 -7.51 -1.42
CA ASP A 373 -17.99 -6.24 -1.81
C ASP A 373 -19.01 -6.38 -2.95
N SER A 374 -19.68 -5.27 -3.26
CA SER A 374 -20.57 -5.15 -4.42
C SER A 374 -19.85 -5.15 -5.77
N VAL A 375 -18.53 -5.34 -5.80
CA VAL A 375 -17.65 -5.31 -6.98
C VAL A 375 -16.67 -6.48 -6.94
N ALA A 376 -16.30 -7.01 -8.11
CA ALA A 376 -15.37 -8.12 -8.21
C ALA A 376 -13.93 -7.58 -8.10
N ARG A 377 -13.42 -7.51 -6.87
CA ARG A 377 -12.07 -7.02 -6.56
C ARG A 377 -11.34 -8.00 -5.66
N HIS A 378 -10.01 -7.87 -5.65
CA HIS A 378 -9.21 -8.60 -4.69
C HIS A 378 -9.48 -8.14 -3.26
N ASP A 379 -9.56 -9.09 -2.34
CA ASP A 379 -9.49 -8.83 -0.91
C ASP A 379 -8.03 -8.52 -0.53
N PRO A 380 -7.74 -7.36 0.09
CA PRO A 380 -6.38 -6.97 0.47
C PRO A 380 -5.64 -8.04 1.26
N ASP A 381 -6.32 -8.61 2.27
CA ASP A 381 -5.72 -9.47 3.27
C ASP A 381 -5.53 -10.91 2.75
N LYS A 382 -6.53 -11.44 2.02
CA LYS A 382 -6.38 -12.72 1.30
C LYS A 382 -5.24 -12.64 0.27
N LEU A 383 -5.16 -11.53 -0.48
CA LEU A 383 -4.12 -11.32 -1.48
C LEU A 383 -2.72 -11.29 -0.87
N ALA A 384 -2.54 -10.51 0.20
CA ALA A 384 -1.27 -10.43 0.91
C ALA A 384 -0.84 -11.80 1.47
N ARG A 385 -1.75 -12.55 2.10
CA ARG A 385 -1.46 -13.88 2.61
C ARG A 385 -1.06 -14.88 1.51
N ALA A 386 -1.76 -14.86 0.37
CA ALA A 386 -1.43 -15.74 -0.74
C ALA A 386 -0.01 -15.47 -1.29
N LEU A 387 0.37 -14.20 -1.43
CA LEU A 387 1.70 -13.80 -1.89
C LEU A 387 2.80 -14.16 -0.88
N LEU A 388 2.57 -13.93 0.41
CA LEU A 388 3.53 -14.27 1.46
C LEU A 388 3.66 -15.79 1.66
N GLY A 389 2.57 -16.54 1.45
CA GLY A 389 2.59 -18.00 1.40
C GLY A 389 3.47 -18.52 0.26
N LEU A 390 3.31 -17.99 -0.95
CA LEU A 390 4.18 -18.31 -2.09
C LEU A 390 5.65 -17.98 -1.82
N LEU A 391 5.92 -16.85 -1.17
CA LEU A 391 7.29 -16.48 -0.79
C LEU A 391 7.89 -17.45 0.22
N ALA A 392 7.10 -17.91 1.19
CA ALA A 392 7.55 -18.88 2.19
C ALA A 392 7.81 -20.27 1.59
N GLU A 393 7.04 -20.68 0.57
CA GLU A 393 7.26 -21.95 -0.15
C GLU A 393 8.47 -21.92 -1.09
N ALA A 394 8.85 -20.74 -1.58
CA ALA A 394 9.97 -20.57 -2.49
C ALA A 394 11.34 -20.47 -1.78
N ARG A 395 11.35 -20.25 -0.46
CA ARG A 395 12.53 -20.23 0.41
C ARG A 395 12.78 -21.61 1.00
#